data_AF-A0A7K0PGJ7-F1
#
_entry.id   AF-A0A7K0PGJ7-F1
#
_cell.length_a   1.000
_cell.length_b   1.000
_cell.length_c   1.000
_cell.angle_alpha   90.00
_cell.angle_beta   90.00
_cell.angle_gamma   90.00
#
_symmetry.space_group_name_H-M   'P 1'
#
loop_
_entity.id
_entity.type
_entity.pdbx_description
1 polymer ?
#
loop_
_entity_poly.entity_id
_entity_poly.type
_entity_poly.pdbx_seq_one_letter_code
_entity_poly.pdbx_strand_id
1 'polypeptide(L)'
;MSAEHEILPASTRGAARLSRRPGRRSQPYPITLVDLEAFVVGVKHGTTAAAAAELDVTATSLVRRIRKLEQRAAVVLAEGLPSEVRPTELGHQLLPMAKRAVDDLRRIDAFITEHHDAELAADARYRPR
;
A
#
# COMPACT_ATOMS: atom_id res chain seq x y z
N MET A 1 -18.96 -6.54 -45.25
CA MET A 1 -18.37 -5.33 -44.62
C MET A 1 -18.64 -5.38 -43.13
N SER A 2 -17.55 -5.54 -42.38
CA SER A 2 -17.37 -5.19 -40.97
C SER A 2 -18.34 -5.77 -39.94
N ALA A 3 -17.99 -6.95 -39.44
CA ALA A 3 -18.29 -7.33 -38.07
C ALA A 3 -17.60 -6.33 -37.14
N GLU A 4 -18.38 -5.51 -36.44
CA GLU A 4 -17.91 -4.68 -35.35
C GLU A 4 -17.40 -5.62 -34.24
N HIS A 5 -16.08 -5.69 -34.12
CA HIS A 5 -15.43 -6.42 -33.05
C HIS A 5 -15.64 -5.64 -31.76
N GLU A 6 -16.67 -6.05 -31.02
CA GLU A 6 -16.95 -5.60 -29.65
C GLU A 6 -15.80 -6.03 -28.74
N ILE A 7 -14.73 -5.23 -28.69
CA ILE A 7 -13.65 -5.38 -27.72
C ILE A 7 -14.15 -4.74 -26.42
N LEU A 8 -14.87 -5.53 -25.63
CA LEU A 8 -15.09 -5.25 -24.21
C LEU A 8 -13.72 -5.21 -23.51
N PRO A 9 -13.36 -4.12 -22.80
CA PRO A 9 -12.09 -4.04 -22.10
C PRO A 9 -12.01 -5.07 -20.97
N ALA A 10 -10.83 -5.66 -20.78
CA ALA A 10 -10.50 -6.66 -19.77
C ALA A 10 -10.56 -6.15 -18.29
N SER A 11 -11.40 -5.15 -17.99
CA SER A 11 -11.57 -4.55 -16.66
C SER A 11 -12.70 -5.24 -15.84
N THR A 12 -13.56 -6.01 -16.47
CA THR A 12 -14.80 -6.52 -15.83
C THR A 12 -14.58 -7.72 -14.90
N ARG A 13 -13.40 -8.38 -14.92
CA ARG A 13 -13.15 -9.56 -14.07
C ARG A 13 -12.93 -9.23 -12.58
N GLY A 14 -12.62 -7.97 -12.23
CA GLY A 14 -12.48 -7.53 -10.84
C GLY A 14 -13.79 -7.04 -10.18
N ALA A 15 -14.74 -6.55 -10.97
CA ALA A 15 -15.96 -5.89 -10.47
C ALA A 15 -16.90 -6.86 -9.72
N ALA A 16 -16.94 -8.13 -10.13
CA ALA A 16 -17.78 -9.14 -9.49
C ALA A 16 -17.37 -9.46 -8.04
N ARG A 17 -16.12 -9.20 -7.63
CA ARG A 17 -15.63 -9.49 -6.27
C ARG A 17 -16.16 -8.53 -5.21
N LEU A 18 -16.59 -7.33 -5.61
CA LEU A 18 -17.15 -6.30 -4.70
C LEU A 18 -18.63 -6.55 -4.37
N SER A 19 -19.26 -7.57 -4.96
CA SER A 19 -20.70 -7.86 -4.79
C SER A 19 -21.06 -8.69 -3.54
N ARG A 20 -20.09 -9.32 -2.86
CA ARG A 20 -20.34 -10.01 -1.57
C ARG A 20 -20.14 -9.04 -0.41
N ARG A 21 -21.17 -8.25 -0.13
CA ARG A 21 -21.24 -7.30 1.00
C ARG A 21 -20.89 -7.97 2.35
N PRO A 22 -19.84 -7.54 3.07
CA PRO A 22 -19.79 -7.68 4.51
C PRO A 22 -20.53 -6.48 5.13
N GLY A 23 -21.48 -6.78 6.01
CA GLY A 23 -22.37 -5.80 6.63
C GLY A 23 -21.67 -4.79 7.55
N ARG A 24 -22.28 -3.59 7.60
CA ARG A 24 -22.28 -2.63 8.71
C ARG A 24 -20.93 -2.31 9.37
N ARG A 25 -20.18 -1.40 8.75
CA ARG A 25 -19.63 -0.18 9.38
C ARG A 25 -18.96 0.64 8.27
N SER A 26 -19.68 1.61 7.75
CA SER A 26 -19.11 2.77 7.08
C SER A 26 -18.24 3.51 8.09
N GLN A 27 -17.01 3.05 8.32
CA GLN A 27 -16.01 3.81 9.05
C GLN A 27 -15.01 4.32 8.02
N PRO A 28 -15.01 5.62 7.71
CA PRO A 28 -13.96 6.25 6.93
C PRO A 28 -12.72 6.33 7.81
N TYR A 29 -12.10 5.19 8.11
CA TYR A 29 -10.75 5.23 8.65
C TYR A 29 -9.87 5.84 7.58
N PRO A 30 -9.06 6.86 7.93
CA PRO A 30 -8.08 7.38 7.00
C PRO A 30 -7.21 6.22 6.52
N ILE A 31 -6.86 6.27 5.24
CA ILE A 31 -5.76 5.47 4.73
C ILE A 31 -4.53 5.88 5.53
N THR A 32 -3.80 4.91 6.03
CA THR A 32 -2.53 5.18 6.70
C THR A 32 -1.41 4.99 5.72
N LEU A 33 -0.25 5.57 6.01
CA LEU A 33 0.92 5.33 5.17
C LEU A 33 1.34 3.85 5.16
N VAL A 34 1.08 3.15 6.26
CA VAL A 34 1.29 1.69 6.37
C VAL A 34 0.40 0.90 5.40
N ASP A 35 -0.80 1.40 5.08
CA ASP A 35 -1.66 0.78 4.05
C ASP A 35 -1.07 0.98 2.65
N LEU A 36 -0.49 2.15 2.36
CA LEU A 36 0.20 2.46 1.10
C LEU A 36 1.50 1.66 0.96
N GLU A 37 2.28 1.54 2.03
CA GLU A 37 3.51 0.79 2.06
C GLU A 37 3.26 -0.71 1.80
N ALA A 38 2.20 -1.28 2.38
CA ALA A 38 1.79 -2.66 2.10
C ALA A 38 1.50 -2.88 0.60
N PHE A 39 0.87 -1.92 -0.07
CA PHE A 39 0.63 -1.98 -1.51
C PHE A 39 1.94 -1.86 -2.32
N VAL A 40 2.78 -0.87 -2.01
CA VAL A 40 4.06 -0.65 -2.70
C VAL A 40 4.98 -1.86 -2.59
N VAL A 41 5.18 -2.38 -1.37
CA VAL A 41 6.05 -3.53 -1.10
C VAL A 41 5.43 -4.82 -1.65
N GLY A 42 4.10 -4.96 -1.58
CA GLY A 42 3.37 -6.04 -2.24
C GLY A 42 3.69 -6.11 -3.73
N VAL A 43 3.52 -5.00 -4.45
CA VAL A 43 3.80 -4.92 -5.89
C VAL A 43 5.30 -5.13 -6.19
N LYS A 44 6.20 -4.61 -5.34
CA LYS A 44 7.66 -4.79 -5.49
C LYS A 44 8.06 -6.28 -5.51
N HIS A 45 7.50 -7.08 -4.62
CA HIS A 45 7.85 -8.50 -4.49
C HIS A 45 7.00 -9.45 -5.33
N GLY A 46 5.81 -9.03 -5.74
CA GLY A 46 4.88 -9.83 -6.53
C GLY A 46 4.19 -10.97 -5.75
N THR A 47 4.64 -11.29 -4.54
CA THR A 47 4.01 -12.27 -3.64
C THR A 47 3.75 -11.68 -2.26
N THR A 48 2.65 -12.09 -1.63
CA THR A 48 2.30 -11.60 -0.29
C THR A 48 3.23 -12.11 0.79
N ALA A 49 3.77 -13.33 0.63
CA ALA A 49 4.70 -13.91 1.58
C ALA A 49 6.03 -13.14 1.62
N ALA A 50 6.64 -12.86 0.46
CA ALA A 50 7.89 -12.11 0.40
C ALA A 50 7.72 -10.65 0.86
N ALA A 51 6.61 -10.02 0.48
CA ALA A 51 6.31 -8.66 0.91
C ALA A 51 6.04 -8.56 2.43
N ALA A 52 5.37 -9.56 3.01
CA ALA A 52 5.10 -9.61 4.44
C ALA A 52 6.38 -9.83 5.25
N ALA A 53 7.33 -10.62 4.73
CA ALA A 53 8.65 -10.79 5.31
C ALA A 53 9.47 -9.48 5.31
N GLU A 54 9.44 -8.68 4.24
CA GLU A 54 10.12 -7.37 4.22
C GLU A 54 9.54 -6.40 5.26
N LEU A 55 8.23 -6.41 5.46
CA LEU A 55 7.54 -5.49 6.37
C LEU A 55 7.44 -6.00 7.82
N ASP A 56 8.01 -7.18 8.13
CA ASP A 56 7.87 -7.86 9.42
C ASP A 56 6.41 -7.95 9.91
N VAL A 57 5.52 -8.35 8.99
CA VAL A 57 4.09 -8.57 9.28
C VAL A 57 3.62 -9.92 8.79
N THR A 58 2.40 -10.31 9.17
CA THR A 58 1.77 -11.51 8.61
C THR A 58 1.23 -11.23 7.20
N ALA A 59 1.23 -12.25 6.33
CA ALA A 59 0.62 -12.16 5.01
C ALA A 59 -0.87 -11.76 5.08
N THR A 60 -1.60 -12.23 6.08
CA THR A 60 -3.00 -11.83 6.36
C THR A 60 -3.12 -10.33 6.65
N SER A 61 -2.21 -9.76 7.45
CA SER A 61 -2.18 -8.32 7.75
C SER A 61 -1.91 -7.51 6.48
N LEU A 62 -0.94 -7.93 5.66
CA LEU A 62 -0.62 -7.29 4.39
C LEU A 62 -1.81 -7.30 3.42
N VAL A 63 -2.45 -8.46 3.21
CA VAL A 63 -3.65 -8.58 2.37
C VAL A 63 -4.76 -7.68 2.88
N ARG A 64 -4.99 -7.65 4.21
CA ARG A 64 -6.02 -6.79 4.81
C ARG A 64 -5.76 -5.31 4.55
N ARG A 65 -4.51 -4.84 4.65
CA ARG A 65 -4.11 -3.46 4.37
C ARG A 65 -4.37 -3.08 2.91
N ILE A 66 -4.00 -3.94 1.96
CA ILE A 66 -4.28 -3.71 0.52
C ILE A 66 -5.80 -3.69 0.27
N ARG A 67 -6.56 -4.62 0.86
CA ARG A 67 -8.04 -4.64 0.74
C ARG A 67 -8.69 -3.40 1.34
N LYS A 68 -8.14 -2.86 2.43
CA LYS A 68 -8.63 -1.60 3.03
C LYS A 68 -8.42 -0.41 2.05
N LEU A 69 -7.27 -0.36 1.37
CA LEU A 69 -6.98 0.65 0.36
C LEU A 69 -7.98 0.58 -0.81
N GLU A 70 -8.23 -0.62 -1.32
CA GLU A 70 -9.23 -0.88 -2.37
C GLU A 70 -10.64 -0.49 -1.96
N GLN A 71 -11.04 -0.84 -0.72
CA GLN A 71 -12.33 -0.45 -0.16
C GLN A 71 -12.49 1.06 -0.09
N ARG A 72 -11.44 1.80 0.30
CA ARG A 72 -11.48 3.26 0.38
C ARG A 72 -11.58 3.92 -1.00
N ALA A 73 -10.88 3.36 -1.98
CA ALA A 73 -10.86 3.85 -3.35
C ALA A 73 -12.05 3.37 -4.19
N ALA A 74 -12.84 2.41 -3.67
CA ALA A 74 -13.94 1.73 -4.36
C ALA A 74 -13.51 1.08 -5.69
N VAL A 75 -12.24 0.67 -5.81
CA VAL A 75 -11.64 0.07 -7.00
C VAL A 75 -10.69 -1.06 -6.60
N VAL A 76 -10.43 -1.98 -7.54
CA VAL A 76 -9.43 -3.04 -7.36
C VAL A 76 -8.07 -2.50 -7.80
N LEU A 77 -7.07 -2.59 -6.91
CA LEU A 77 -5.71 -2.08 -7.13
C LEU A 77 -4.72 -3.23 -7.36
N ALA A 78 -5.01 -4.42 -6.81
CA ALA A 78 -4.17 -5.60 -6.97
C ALA A 78 -4.96 -6.89 -7.26
N GLU A 79 -4.41 -7.71 -8.14
CA GLU A 79 -4.88 -9.03 -8.53
C GLU A 79 -3.96 -10.14 -8.00
N GLY A 80 -4.47 -11.37 -7.93
CA GLY A 80 -3.71 -12.54 -7.46
C GLY A 80 -3.68 -12.73 -5.93
N LEU A 81 -4.21 -11.76 -5.17
CA LEU A 81 -4.36 -11.89 -3.72
C LEU A 81 -5.29 -13.08 -3.36
N PRO A 82 -4.96 -13.88 -2.33
CA PRO A 82 -3.98 -13.59 -1.28
C PRO A 82 -2.55 -14.10 -1.54
N SER A 83 -2.25 -14.74 -2.66
CA SER A 83 -0.93 -15.36 -2.89
C SER A 83 0.04 -14.42 -3.62
N GLU A 84 -0.46 -13.72 -4.63
CA GLU A 84 0.29 -12.84 -5.49
C GLU A 84 -0.18 -11.39 -5.36
N VAL A 85 0.64 -10.44 -5.77
CA VAL A 85 0.32 -9.02 -5.80
C VAL A 85 0.70 -8.46 -7.16
N ARG A 86 -0.25 -8.49 -8.10
CA ARG A 86 -0.10 -7.86 -9.42
C ARG A 86 -0.92 -6.58 -9.49
N PRO A 87 -0.32 -5.41 -9.75
CA PRO A 87 -1.10 -4.18 -9.86
C PRO A 87 -2.07 -4.22 -11.04
N THR A 88 -3.30 -3.76 -10.85
CA THR A 88 -4.24 -3.47 -11.95
C THR A 88 -3.81 -2.22 -12.71
N GLU A 89 -4.54 -1.84 -13.77
CA GLU A 89 -4.32 -0.55 -14.46
C GLU A 89 -4.39 0.64 -13.48
N LEU A 90 -5.43 0.70 -12.64
CA LEU A 90 -5.56 1.71 -11.59
C LEU A 90 -4.46 1.58 -10.53
N GLY A 91 -4.03 0.35 -10.22
CA GLY A 91 -2.90 0.09 -9.34
C GLY A 91 -1.59 0.68 -9.87
N HIS A 92 -1.31 0.56 -11.17
CA HIS A 92 -0.14 1.16 -11.81
C HIS A 92 -0.19 2.68 -11.75
N GLN A 93 -1.37 3.29 -11.91
CA GLN A 93 -1.55 4.74 -11.81
C GLN A 93 -1.34 5.25 -10.37
N LEU A 94 -1.79 4.50 -9.36
CA LEU A 94 -1.60 4.85 -7.94
C LEU A 94 -0.16 4.65 -7.45
N LEU A 95 0.53 3.61 -7.94
CA LEU A 95 1.84 3.19 -7.47
C LEU A 95 2.89 4.33 -7.38
N PRO A 96 3.10 5.19 -8.39
CA PRO A 96 4.08 6.27 -8.29
C PRO A 96 3.70 7.32 -7.23
N MET A 97 2.41 7.58 -7.01
CA MET A 97 1.95 8.49 -5.96
C MET A 97 2.19 7.89 -4.57
N ALA A 98 1.85 6.61 -4.40
CA ALA A 98 2.06 5.88 -3.15
C ALA A 98 3.55 5.80 -2.78
N LYS A 99 4.43 5.50 -3.75
CA LYS A 99 5.89 5.48 -3.55
C LYS A 99 6.41 6.81 -3.04
N ARG A 100 6.05 7.93 -3.68
CA ARG A 100 6.46 9.27 -3.25
C ARG A 100 6.04 9.58 -1.82
N ALA A 101 4.78 9.31 -1.48
CA ALA A 101 4.29 9.54 -0.11
C ALA A 101 5.06 8.73 0.94
N VAL A 102 5.36 7.46 0.64
CA VAL A 102 6.15 6.59 1.52
C VAL A 102 7.59 7.11 1.67
N ASP A 103 8.22 7.47 0.55
CA ASP A 103 9.59 7.99 0.54
C ASP A 103 9.71 9.33 1.27
N ASP A 104 8.71 10.21 1.14
CA ASP A 104 8.69 11.48 1.85
C ASP A 104 8.57 11.28 3.37
N LEU A 105 7.76 10.34 3.86
CA LEU A 105 7.74 10.05 5.30
C LEU A 105 9.09 9.50 5.77
N ARG A 106 9.72 8.59 5.00
CA ARG A 106 11.04 8.06 5.36
C ARG A 106 12.10 9.15 5.45
N ARG A 107 12.04 10.16 4.57
CA ARG A 107 12.92 11.34 4.64
C ARG A 107 12.66 12.18 5.89
N ILE A 108 11.39 12.39 6.24
CA ILE A 108 11.00 13.12 7.45
C ILE A 108 11.50 12.39 8.70
N ASP A 109 11.31 11.08 8.76
CA ASP A 109 11.78 10.24 9.87
C ASP A 109 13.30 10.30 10.02
N ALA A 110 14.05 10.13 8.93
CA ALA A 110 15.50 10.25 8.92
C ALA A 110 15.98 11.63 9.39
N PHE A 111 15.33 12.72 8.94
CA PHE A 111 15.64 14.07 9.39
C PHE A 111 15.44 14.22 10.90
N ILE A 112 14.33 13.71 11.45
CA ILE A 112 14.04 13.78 12.88
C ILE A 112 15.09 13.00 13.68
N THR A 113 15.44 11.78 13.27
CA THR A 113 16.44 10.95 13.94
C THR A 113 17.82 11.61 13.93
N GLU A 114 18.26 12.14 12.78
CA GLU A 114 19.57 12.80 12.65
C GLU A 114 19.69 14.01 13.60
N HIS A 115 18.64 14.82 13.71
CA HIS A 115 18.67 16.01 14.57
C HIS A 115 18.54 15.66 16.06
N HIS A 116 17.77 14.63 16.40
CA HIS A 116 17.67 14.14 17.77
C HIS A 116 19.01 13.56 18.26
N ASP A 117 19.70 12.78 17.44
CA ASP A 117 21.00 12.21 17.78
C ASP A 117 22.09 13.28 17.93
N ALA A 118 22.04 14.32 17.11
CA ALA A 118 22.94 15.47 17.22
C ALA A 118 22.74 16.23 18.54
N GLU A 119 21.49 16.40 18.97
CA GLU A 119 21.14 17.06 20.23
C GLU A 119 21.56 16.21 21.44
N LEU A 120 21.29 14.90 21.44
CA LEU A 120 21.76 13.98 22.48
C LEU A 120 23.30 13.95 22.57
N ALA A 121 23.99 13.96 21.43
CA ALA A 121 25.44 14.03 21.41
C ALA A 121 25.96 15.37 21.95
N ALA A 122 25.26 16.48 21.71
CA ALA A 122 25.59 17.78 22.28
C ALA A 122 25.41 17.81 23.81
N ASP A 123 24.30 17.24 24.31
CA ASP A 123 24.00 17.21 25.75
C ASP A 123 24.93 16.26 26.52
N ALA A 124 25.27 15.10 25.95
CA ALA A 124 26.26 14.18 26.51
C ALA A 124 27.67 14.80 26.62
N ARG A 125 28.01 15.74 25.71
CA ARG A 125 29.27 16.51 25.76
C ARG A 125 29.21 17.65 26.78
N TYR A 126 28.02 18.11 27.17
CA TYR A 126 27.82 19.25 28.07
C TYR A 126 27.72 18.87 29.55
N ARG A 127 27.59 17.59 29.91
CA ARG A 127 27.44 17.16 31.32
C ARG A 127 28.59 17.66 32.20
N PRO A 128 28.39 18.70 33.03
CA PRO A 128 29.45 19.23 33.87
C PRO A 128 29.64 18.32 35.09
N ARG A 129 30.90 18.19 35.54
CA ARG A 129 31.29 17.42 36.73
C ARG A 129 30.78 18.05 38.02
#